data_AF-A0A258C3P6-F1
#
_entry.id   AF-A0A258C3P6-F1
#
_cell.length_a   1.000
_cell.length_b   1.000
_cell.length_c   1.000
_cell.angle_alpha   90.00
_cell.angle_beta   90.00
_cell.angle_gamma   90.00
#
_symmetry.space_group_name_H-M   'P 1'
#
loop_
_entity.id
_entity.type
_entity.pdbx_description
1 polymer ?
#
loop_
_entity_poly.entity_id
_entity_poly.type
_entity_poly.pdbx_seq_one_letter_code
_entity_poly.pdbx_strand_id
1 'polypeptide(L)'
;MTNNTFAIIEADYPHEVILRFIGSTPVSGDGQVGTEVPNPYVPPRGRITAFKNDDRPFTTPSFWGSRKLFSLWDGKPVRFNYCD
;
A
#
# COMPACT_ATOMS: atom_id res chain seq x y z
N MET A 1 13.80 -1.45 9.58
CA MET A 1 12.58 -0.62 9.66
C MET A 1 11.51 -1.16 8.72
N THR A 2 10.34 -1.55 9.24
CA THR A 2 9.18 -1.96 8.43
C THR A 2 8.10 -0.90 8.52
N ASN A 3 7.89 -0.18 7.41
CA ASN A 3 6.89 0.88 7.28
C ASN A 3 5.93 0.55 6.13
N ASN A 4 4.64 0.49 6.41
CA ASN A 4 3.65 0.16 5.37
C ASN A 4 3.32 1.40 4.55
N THR A 5 2.95 1.16 3.30
CA THR A 5 2.45 2.22 2.42
C THR A 5 1.16 1.74 1.79
N PHE A 6 0.07 2.46 2.02
CA PHE A 6 -1.24 2.16 1.47
C PHE A 6 -1.58 3.14 0.36
N ALA A 7 -2.25 2.64 -0.67
CA ALA A 7 -2.75 3.44 -1.78
C ALA A 7 -4.05 2.85 -2.31
N ILE A 8 -4.83 3.67 -3.01
CA ILE A 8 -5.98 3.23 -3.80
C ILE A 8 -5.69 3.43 -5.29
N ILE A 9 -6.29 2.60 -6.13
CA ILE A 9 -6.30 2.81 -7.57
C ILE A 9 -7.25 3.98 -7.86
N GLU A 10 -6.72 5.08 -8.37
CA GLU A 10 -7.49 6.26 -8.79
C GLU A 10 -7.87 6.17 -10.28
N ALA A 11 -6.98 5.61 -11.11
CA ALA A 11 -7.24 5.33 -12.52
C ALA A 11 -6.55 4.02 -12.92
N ASP A 12 -7.22 3.26 -13.79
CA ASP A 12 -6.78 1.95 -14.25
C ASP A 12 -6.63 1.95 -15.78
N TYR A 13 -5.42 1.72 -16.27
CA TYR A 13 -5.06 1.65 -17.70
C TYR A 13 -4.55 0.24 -18.05
N PRO A 14 -4.44 -0.12 -19.35
CA PRO A 14 -4.06 -1.48 -19.74
C PRO A 14 -2.75 -1.99 -19.10
N HIS A 15 -1.73 -1.16 -18.98
CA HIS A 15 -0.40 -1.55 -18.49
C HIS A 15 0.04 -0.81 -17.22
N GLU A 16 -0.71 0.21 -16.81
CA GLU A 16 -0.36 1.08 -15.70
C GLU A 16 -1.58 1.47 -14.89
N VAL A 17 -1.35 1.89 -13.66
CA VAL A 17 -2.37 2.42 -12.76
C VAL A 17 -1.87 3.71 -12.13
N ILE A 18 -2.78 4.64 -11.87
CA ILE A 18 -2.50 5.80 -11.03
C ILE A 18 -2.90 5.42 -9.61
N LEU A 19 -1.91 5.33 -8.73
CA LEU A 19 -2.12 5.08 -7.31
C LEU A 19 -2.16 6.42 -6.57
N ARG A 20 -3.19 6.61 -5.75
CA ARG A 20 -3.27 7.71 -4.78
C ARG A 20 -2.93 7.19 -3.39
N PHE A 21 -1.90 7.76 -2.77
CA PHE A 21 -1.54 7.39 -1.40
C PHE A 21 -2.65 7.77 -0.43
N ILE A 22 -2.91 6.87 0.51
CA ILE A 22 -3.79 7.09 1.66
C ILE A 22 -2.99 6.90 2.94
N GLY A 23 -3.50 7.43 4.05
CA GLY A 23 -2.89 7.18 5.35
C GLY A 23 -3.18 5.79 5.88
N SER A 24 -2.69 5.55 7.09
CA SER A 24 -2.99 4.37 7.89
C SER A 24 -3.48 4.79 9.27
N THR A 25 -4.20 3.88 9.93
CA THR A 25 -4.57 4.00 11.34
C THR A 25 -4.04 2.77 12.08
N PRO A 26 -3.28 2.95 13.17
CA PRO A 26 -2.93 1.85 14.06
C PRO A 26 -4.19 1.23 14.69
N VAL A 27 -4.30 -0.09 14.66
CA VAL A 27 -5.41 -0.83 15.32
C VAL A 27 -4.92 -1.65 16.51
N SER A 28 -3.62 -1.85 16.64
CA SER A 28 -2.97 -2.43 17.82
C SER A 28 -1.53 -1.93 17.93
N GLY A 29 -0.94 -2.08 19.12
CA GLY A 29 0.46 -1.76 19.37
C GLY A 29 0.66 -0.56 20.30
N ASP A 30 1.92 -0.18 20.45
CA ASP A 30 2.41 0.89 21.34
C ASP A 30 2.89 2.14 20.58
N GLY A 31 2.65 2.18 19.27
CA GLY A 31 3.11 3.24 18.37
C GLY A 31 4.52 3.02 17.82
N GLN A 32 5.29 2.06 18.34
CA GLN A 32 6.58 1.63 17.81
C GLN A 32 6.46 0.33 17.02
N VAL A 33 5.70 -0.62 17.55
CA VAL A 33 5.40 -1.91 16.93
C VAL A 33 3.91 -2.17 17.06
N GLY A 34 3.29 -2.68 16.00
CA GLY A 34 1.86 -2.94 16.03
C GLY A 34 1.31 -3.42 14.71
N THR A 35 0.01 -3.23 14.54
CA THR A 35 -0.67 -3.42 13.26
C THR A 35 -1.47 -2.19 12.88
N GLU A 36 -1.59 -1.96 11.58
CA GLU A 36 -2.32 -0.84 11.02
C GLU A 36 -3.15 -1.26 9.82
N VAL A 37 -4.17 -0.46 9.53
CA VAL A 37 -5.08 -0.63 8.38
C VAL A 37 -5.07 0.64 7.53
N PRO A 38 -5.35 0.55 6.22
CA PRO A 38 -5.54 1.73 5.39
C PRO A 38 -6.65 2.63 5.93
N ASN A 39 -6.42 3.95 5.92
CA ASN A 39 -7.41 4.95 6.31
C ASN A 39 -7.57 6.00 5.18
N PRO A 40 -8.69 5.95 4.42
CA PRO A 40 -8.93 6.87 3.31
C PRO A 40 -9.30 8.30 3.77
N TYR A 41 -9.62 8.49 5.05
CA TYR A 41 -9.96 9.80 5.61
C TYR A 41 -8.73 10.66 5.94
N VAL A 42 -7.53 10.05 5.94
CA VAL A 42 -6.28 10.80 6.06
C VAL A 42 -5.95 11.45 4.71
N PRO A 43 -5.62 12.75 4.68
CA PRO A 43 -5.35 13.46 3.43
C PRO A 43 -4.31 12.75 2.56
N PRO A 44 -4.53 12.66 1.24
CA PRO A 44 -3.63 11.97 0.35
C PRO A 44 -2.27 12.65 0.31
N ARG A 45 -1.20 11.85 0.37
CA ARG A 45 0.19 12.35 0.35
C ARG A 45 0.77 12.55 -1.05
N GLY A 46 0.00 12.24 -2.10
CA GLY A 46 0.42 12.36 -3.49
C GLY A 46 -0.14 11.26 -4.37
N ARG A 47 0.23 11.31 -5.66
CA ARG A 47 -0.10 10.32 -6.68
C ARG A 47 1.18 9.77 -7.30
N ILE A 48 1.14 8.51 -7.71
CA ILE A 48 2.21 7.89 -8.51
C ILE A 48 1.61 7.07 -9.64
N THR A 49 2.35 6.97 -10.73
CA THR A 49 2.11 5.94 -11.75
C THR A 49 2.83 4.66 -11.33
N ALA A 50 2.15 3.52 -11.41
CA ALA A 50 2.71 2.21 -11.17
C ALA A 50 2.38 1.26 -12.34
N PHE A 51 3.33 0.41 -12.71
CA PHE A 51 3.15 -0.58 -13.77
C PHE A 51 2.51 -1.85 -13.22
N LYS A 52 1.59 -2.43 -13.97
CA LYS A 52 1.04 -3.75 -13.64
C LYS A 52 2.13 -4.80 -13.83
N ASN A 53 2.27 -5.68 -12.85
CA ASN A 53 3.22 -6.78 -12.95
C ASN A 53 2.49 -8.03 -13.45
N ASP A 54 2.51 -8.22 -14.77
CA ASP A 54 1.87 -9.35 -15.45
C ASP A 54 2.80 -10.58 -15.54
N ASP A 55 4.09 -10.44 -15.18
CA ASP A 55 5.16 -11.42 -15.45
C ASP A 55 5.30 -12.54 -14.41
N ARG A 56 4.46 -12.58 -13.37
CA ARG A 56 4.48 -13.68 -12.40
C ARG A 56 3.07 -14.10 -12.01
N PRO A 57 2.82 -15.39 -11.76
CA PRO A 57 1.60 -15.85 -11.14
C PRO A 57 1.65 -15.47 -9.65
N PHE A 58 1.71 -14.18 -9.34
CA PHE A 58 1.26 -13.75 -8.03
C PHE A 58 -0.21 -14.12 -7.96
N THR A 59 -0.58 -14.88 -6.94
CA THR A 59 -1.98 -15.19 -6.62
C THR A 59 -2.82 -13.93 -6.40
N THR A 60 -2.17 -12.77 -6.25
CA THR A 60 -2.77 -11.44 -6.13
C THR A 60 -2.17 -10.45 -7.13
N PRO A 61 -3.01 -9.63 -7.80
CA PRO A 61 -2.56 -8.51 -8.61
C PRO A 61 -1.58 -7.61 -7.86
N SER A 62 -0.50 -7.23 -8.55
CA SER A 62 0.55 -6.39 -7.97
C SER A 62 1.01 -5.30 -8.95
N PHE A 63 1.48 -4.20 -8.38
CA PHE A 63 1.82 -2.97 -9.10
C PHE A 63 3.18 -2.46 -8.64
N TRP A 64 4.07 -2.15 -9.57
CA TRP A 64 5.41 -1.65 -9.26
C TRP A 64 5.53 -0.16 -9.58
N GLY A 65 5.83 0.66 -8.58
CA GLY A 65 5.95 2.11 -8.75
C GLY A 65 6.69 2.75 -7.58
N SER A 66 7.37 3.88 -7.83
CA SER A 66 8.12 4.60 -6.78
C SER A 66 9.10 3.72 -5.98
N ARG A 67 9.76 2.75 -6.64
CA ARG A 67 10.66 1.74 -6.03
C ARG A 67 9.98 0.87 -4.96
N LYS A 68 8.67 0.72 -5.02
CA LYS A 68 7.86 -0.10 -4.10
C LYS A 68 6.99 -1.09 -4.90
N LEU A 69 6.76 -2.25 -4.31
CA LEU A 69 5.72 -3.20 -4.74
C LEU A 69 4.44 -2.92 -3.95
N PHE A 70 3.34 -2.74 -4.66
CA PHE A 70 2.01 -2.70 -4.10
C PHE A 70 1.30 -3.99 -4.48
N SER A 71 0.59 -4.59 -3.52
CA SER A 71 -0.27 -5.74 -3.77
C SER A 71 -1.67 -5.42 -3.29
N LEU A 72 -2.68 -6.10 -3.83
CA LEU A 72 -4.04 -5.96 -3.31
C LEU A 72 -4.07 -6.28 -1.81
N TRP A 73 -4.70 -5.39 -1.06
CA TRP A 73 -4.88 -5.58 0.37
C TRP A 73 -5.91 -6.68 0.63
N ASP A 74 -5.58 -7.61 1.54
CA ASP A 74 -6.37 -8.78 1.86
C ASP A 74 -7.45 -8.53 2.94
N GLY A 75 -7.60 -7.28 3.38
CA GLY A 75 -8.52 -6.86 4.42
C GLY A 75 -8.01 -7.09 5.85
N LYS A 76 -6.81 -7.66 6.03
CA LYS A 76 -6.24 -7.91 7.36
C LYS A 76 -5.31 -6.77 7.80
N PRO A 77 -5.22 -6.49 9.10
CA PRO A 77 -4.23 -5.55 9.62
C PRO A 77 -2.80 -5.95 9.23
N VAL A 78 -2.00 -4.99 8.80
CA VAL A 78 -0.61 -5.21 8.38
C VAL A 78 0.33 -4.83 9.53
N ARG A 79 1.32 -5.66 9.82
CA ARG A 79 2.30 -5.40 10.87
C ARG A 79 3.24 -4.27 10.48
N PHE A 80 3.58 -3.39 11.43
CA PHE A 80 4.68 -2.42 11.30
C PHE A 80 5.68 -2.60 12.45
N ASN A 81 6.93 -2.18 12.22
CA ASN A 81 7.97 -2.05 13.24
C ASN A 81 8.87 -0.87 12.87
N TYR A 82 8.70 0.25 13.57
CA TYR A 82 9.45 1.48 13.32
C TYR A 82 10.78 1.55 14.08
N CYS A 83 11.04 0.63 15.00
CA CYS A 83 12.27 0.58 15.81
C CYS A 83 13.36 -0.33 15.22
N ASP A 84 13.04 -1.03 14.14
CA ASP A 84 13.97 -1.88 13.37
C ASP A 84 14.75 -1.09 12.33
#